data_AF-A0A8J2R4S2-F1
#
_entry.id   AF-A0A8J2R4S2-F1
#
_cell.length_a   1.000
_cell.length_b   1.000
_cell.length_c   1.000
_cell.angle_alpha   90.00
_cell.angle_beta   90.00
_cell.angle_gamma   90.00
#
_symmetry.space_group_name_H-M   'P 1'
#
loop_
_entity.id
_entity.type
_entity.pdbx_description
1 polymer ?
#
loop_
_entity_poly.entity_id
_entity_poly.type
_entity_poly.pdbx_seq_one_letter_code
_entity_poly.pdbx_strand_id
1 'polypeptide(L)'
;MQTNTTDYYPQGIKEKECVEDDVEEEDHTNCKEAGYYFGDAVFGTFIVAPLVVIAWKGTWGIMELQPKMFPYVQIYILGIVIHVTFAVSRSHLFSRSRNAWGEGRAGRWLRERLICRIYTYVFLISCIMHWRGGWGLFDAAVNAITPDVEDPHR
;
A
#
# COMPACT_ATOMS: atom_id res chain seq x y z
N MET A 1 2.45 16.38 -61.96
CA MET A 1 1.11 15.93 -61.55
C MET A 1 1.19 14.43 -61.34
N GLN A 2 0.56 13.93 -60.27
CA GLN A 2 0.45 12.53 -59.79
C GLN A 2 1.42 12.09 -58.69
N THR A 3 0.92 12.34 -57.49
CA THR A 3 1.12 11.67 -56.20
C THR A 3 0.86 10.16 -56.31
N ASN A 4 1.69 9.32 -55.68
CA ASN A 4 1.37 7.92 -55.44
C ASN A 4 1.35 7.65 -53.94
N THR A 5 0.13 7.51 -53.40
CA THR A 5 -0.19 7.18 -52.00
C THR A 5 -1.31 6.15 -52.02
N THR A 6 -0.94 4.88 -51.86
CA THR A 6 -1.79 3.71 -51.52
C THR A 6 -0.83 2.50 -51.60
N ASP A 7 -0.83 1.47 -50.78
CA ASP A 7 -1.63 1.06 -49.63
C ASP A 7 -0.76 0.05 -48.88
N TYR A 8 -0.55 0.27 -47.57
CA TYR A 8 0.09 -0.69 -46.68
C TYR A 8 -1.02 -1.46 -45.95
N TYR A 9 -1.38 -2.66 -46.41
CA TYR A 9 -2.05 -3.66 -45.59
C TYR A 9 -1.84 -5.07 -46.17
N PRO A 10 -1.19 -6.00 -45.46
CA PRO A 10 -1.31 -7.41 -45.79
C PRO A 10 -2.55 -8.00 -45.11
N GLN A 11 -3.35 -8.66 -45.95
CA GLN A 11 -4.51 -9.49 -45.62
C GLN A 11 -4.07 -10.73 -44.84
N GLY A 12 -4.94 -11.20 -43.93
CA GLY A 12 -4.78 -12.52 -43.32
C GLY A 12 -5.60 -12.73 -42.06
N ILE A 13 -6.91 -12.49 -42.10
CA ILE A 13 -7.82 -12.96 -41.05
C ILE A 13 -8.03 -14.45 -41.33
N LYS A 14 -7.41 -15.32 -40.52
CA LYS A 14 -7.71 -16.75 -40.54
C LYS A 14 -9.08 -16.98 -39.93
N GLU A 15 -9.94 -17.54 -40.76
CA GLU A 15 -11.25 -18.10 -40.47
C GLU A 15 -11.16 -19.09 -39.30
N LYS A 16 -12.09 -18.96 -38.36
CA LYS A 16 -12.18 -19.83 -37.18
C LYS A 16 -12.82 -21.15 -37.59
N GLU A 17 -12.01 -22.19 -37.67
CA GLU A 17 -12.48 -23.57 -37.76
C GLU A 17 -12.90 -24.02 -36.35
N CYS A 18 -14.18 -24.39 -36.21
CA CYS A 18 -14.72 -24.96 -34.98
C CYS A 18 -14.01 -26.30 -34.71
N VAL A 19 -13.17 -26.34 -33.69
CA VAL A 19 -12.66 -27.60 -33.11
C VAL A 19 -13.30 -27.73 -31.73
N GLU A 20 -14.23 -28.68 -31.64
CA GLU A 20 -14.96 -29.08 -30.44
C GLU A 20 -14.03 -29.79 -29.42
N ASP A 21 -13.00 -29.11 -28.91
CA ASP A 21 -12.10 -29.65 -27.87
C ASP A 21 -11.79 -28.67 -26.71
N ASP A 22 -12.42 -27.49 -26.65
CA ASP A 22 -12.06 -26.44 -25.66
C ASP A 22 -12.94 -26.39 -24.40
N VAL A 23 -13.89 -27.32 -24.19
CA VAL A 23 -14.85 -27.22 -23.05
C VAL A 23 -14.36 -27.90 -21.77
N GLU A 24 -13.39 -28.81 -21.83
CA GLU A 24 -12.97 -29.58 -20.64
C GLU A 24 -11.69 -29.06 -19.93
N GLU A 25 -10.92 -28.14 -20.54
CA GLU A 25 -9.66 -27.65 -19.94
C GLU A 25 -9.77 -26.26 -19.24
N GLU A 26 -10.81 -25.47 -19.50
CA GLU A 26 -11.03 -24.16 -18.84
C GLU A 26 -11.60 -24.28 -17.39
N ASP A 27 -12.41 -25.29 -17.08
CA ASP A 27 -13.11 -25.40 -15.79
C ASP A 27 -12.16 -25.74 -14.61
N HIS A 28 -11.18 -26.61 -14.87
CA HIS A 28 -10.20 -27.05 -13.87
C HIS A 28 -9.21 -25.95 -13.46
N THR A 29 -8.95 -24.97 -14.33
CA THR A 29 -8.03 -23.87 -14.07
C THR A 29 -8.72 -22.77 -13.26
N ASN A 30 -9.99 -22.49 -13.57
CA ASN A 30 -10.83 -21.53 -12.85
C ASN A 30 -11.07 -21.93 -11.39
N CYS A 31 -11.39 -23.21 -11.13
CA CYS A 31 -11.59 -23.70 -9.76
C CYS A 31 -10.33 -23.65 -8.89
N LYS A 32 -9.14 -23.86 -9.48
CA LYS A 32 -7.86 -23.73 -8.76
C LYS A 32 -7.54 -22.27 -8.46
N GLU A 33 -7.75 -21.38 -9.44
CA GLU A 33 -7.60 -19.94 -9.24
C GLU A 33 -8.55 -19.39 -8.19
N ALA A 34 -9.84 -19.76 -8.24
CA ALA A 34 -10.84 -19.42 -7.22
C ALA A 34 -10.41 -19.91 -5.83
N GLY A 35 -9.85 -21.11 -5.74
CA GLY A 35 -9.27 -21.65 -4.50
C GLY A 35 -8.12 -20.82 -3.95
N TYR A 36 -7.21 -20.34 -4.82
CA TYR A 36 -6.12 -19.44 -4.41
C TYR A 36 -6.63 -18.09 -3.92
N TYR A 37 -7.61 -17.48 -4.60
CA TYR A 37 -8.22 -16.22 -4.18
C TYR A 37 -8.94 -16.37 -2.83
N PHE A 38 -9.67 -17.46 -2.64
CA PHE A 38 -10.33 -17.75 -1.36
C PHE A 38 -9.31 -17.95 -0.23
N GLY A 39 -8.24 -18.71 -0.48
CA GLY A 39 -7.15 -18.90 0.48
C GLY A 39 -6.46 -17.60 0.88
N ASP A 40 -6.18 -16.72 -0.09
CA ASP A 40 -5.60 -15.40 0.17
C ASP A 40 -6.56 -14.50 0.96
N ALA A 41 -7.85 -14.53 0.65
CA ALA A 41 -8.87 -13.77 1.39
C ALA A 41 -8.99 -14.22 2.86
N VAL A 42 -9.01 -15.53 3.11
CA VAL A 42 -9.03 -16.09 4.47
C VAL A 42 -7.75 -15.70 5.21
N PHE A 43 -6.58 -15.87 4.60
CA PHE A 43 -5.31 -15.49 5.21
C PHE A 43 -5.24 -13.99 5.52
N GLY A 44 -5.67 -13.14 4.57
CA GLY A 44 -5.77 -11.70 4.75
C GLY A 44 -6.68 -11.31 5.91
N THR A 45 -7.83 -11.96 6.02
CA THR A 45 -8.83 -11.64 7.06
C THR A 45 -8.40 -12.12 8.44
N PHE A 46 -7.87 -13.34 8.56
CA PHE A 46 -7.56 -13.93 9.87
C PHE A 46 -6.16 -13.61 10.38
N ILE A 47 -5.21 -13.28 9.51
CA ILE A 47 -3.82 -13.03 9.91
C ILE A 47 -3.47 -11.57 9.69
N VAL A 48 -3.65 -11.06 8.47
CA VAL A 48 -3.17 -9.72 8.12
C VAL A 48 -4.01 -8.65 8.83
N ALA A 49 -5.33 -8.75 8.80
CA ALA A 49 -6.22 -7.76 9.42
C ALA A 49 -6.00 -7.62 10.93
N PRO A 50 -6.01 -8.68 11.76
CA PRO A 50 -5.76 -8.52 13.20
C PRO A 50 -4.35 -8.03 13.49
N LEU A 51 -3.35 -8.41 12.70
CA LEU A 51 -1.98 -7.92 12.86
C LEU A 51 -1.90 -6.40 12.62
N VAL A 52 -2.58 -5.89 11.59
CA VAL A 52 -2.68 -4.45 11.31
C VAL A 52 -3.41 -3.73 12.44
N VAL A 53 -4.50 -4.29 12.95
CA VAL A 53 -5.27 -3.72 14.08
C VAL A 53 -4.41 -3.65 15.35
N ILE A 54 -3.65 -4.69 15.66
CA ILE A 54 -2.73 -4.72 16.81
C ILE A 54 -1.63 -3.68 16.63
N ALA A 55 -1.01 -3.58 15.45
CA ALA A 55 0.02 -2.58 15.18
C ALA A 55 -0.54 -1.15 15.34
N TRP A 56 -1.74 -0.90 14.83
CA TRP A 56 -2.42 0.38 14.96
C TRP A 56 -2.72 0.73 16.43
N LYS A 57 -3.44 -0.16 17.14
CA LYS A 57 -3.80 0.03 18.55
C LYS A 57 -2.58 0.08 19.46
N GLY A 58 -1.56 -0.74 19.19
CA GLY A 58 -0.30 -0.72 19.92
C GLY A 58 0.44 0.60 19.77
N THR A 59 0.49 1.16 18.55
CA THR A 59 1.10 2.47 18.30
C THR A 59 0.34 3.57 19.04
N TRP A 60 -0.99 3.52 19.08
CA TRP A 60 -1.81 4.44 19.88
C TRP A 60 -1.51 4.35 21.37
N GLY A 61 -1.47 3.13 21.92
CA GLY A 61 -1.14 2.89 23.32
C GLY A 61 0.24 3.42 23.68
N ILE A 62 1.25 3.25 22.83
CA ILE A 62 2.60 3.80 23.07
C ILE A 62 2.58 5.33 23.16
N MET A 63 1.84 6.00 22.27
CA MET A 63 1.72 7.46 22.29
C MET A 63 0.95 7.96 23.52
N GLU A 64 -0.08 7.25 23.95
CA GLU A 64 -0.89 7.58 25.13
C GLU A 64 -0.17 7.32 26.45
N LEU A 65 0.74 6.34 26.48
CA LEU A 65 1.56 6.06 27.65
C LEU A 65 2.63 7.13 27.90
N GLN A 66 3.02 7.92 26.89
CA GLN A 66 4.09 8.93 26.98
C GLN A 66 3.63 10.34 26.54
N PRO A 67 2.56 10.89 27.15
CA PRO A 67 1.98 12.17 26.73
C PRO A 67 2.91 13.36 26.99
N LYS A 68 3.85 13.24 27.93
CA LYS A 68 4.86 14.26 28.24
C LYS A 68 6.03 14.29 27.24
N MET A 69 6.28 13.18 26.55
CA MET A 69 7.43 13.06 25.62
C MET A 69 7.01 13.27 24.16
N PHE A 70 5.73 13.08 23.84
CA PHE A 70 5.17 13.21 22.50
C PHE A 70 3.94 14.13 22.49
N PRO A 71 4.11 15.46 22.44
CA PRO A 71 2.98 16.36 22.21
C PRO A 71 2.37 16.09 20.82
N TYR A 72 1.04 16.21 20.72
CA TYR A 72 0.27 15.86 19.50
C TYR A 72 0.78 16.57 18.23
N VAL A 73 1.29 17.79 18.38
CA VAL A 73 1.90 18.57 17.27
C VAL A 73 3.19 17.91 16.75
N GLN A 74 4.03 17.39 17.64
CA GLN A 74 5.31 16.79 17.27
C GLN A 74 5.13 15.47 16.52
N ILE A 75 4.19 14.62 16.94
CA ILE A 75 3.87 13.37 16.24
C ILE A 75 3.23 13.65 14.86
N TYR A 76 2.44 14.71 14.75
CA TYR A 76 1.83 15.13 13.49
C TYR A 76 2.89 15.60 12.48
N ILE A 77 3.80 16.47 12.92
CA ILE A 77 4.92 16.96 12.10
C ILE A 77 5.85 15.82 11.71
N LEU A 78 6.21 14.93 12.63
CA LEU A 78 7.02 13.74 12.33
C LEU A 78 6.37 12.87 11.23
N GLY A 79 5.06 12.65 11.33
CA GLY A 79 4.29 11.96 10.29
C GLY A 79 4.44 12.66 8.93
N ILE A 80 4.19 13.98 8.86
CA ILE A 80 4.31 14.74 7.60
C ILE A 80 5.73 14.65 7.03
N VAL A 81 6.76 14.84 7.86
CA VAL A 81 8.15 14.81 7.41
C VAL A 81 8.51 13.44 6.83
N ILE A 82 8.08 12.35 7.48
CA ILE A 82 8.32 11.00 6.98
C ILE A 82 7.53 10.75 5.69
N HIS A 83 6.29 11.22 5.57
CA HIS A 83 5.50 11.14 4.33
C HIS A 83 6.17 11.88 3.16
N VAL A 84 6.69 13.10 3.39
CA VAL A 84 7.41 13.88 2.38
C VAL A 84 8.71 13.19 2.00
N THR A 85 9.47 12.72 2.99
CA THR A 85 10.71 11.96 2.77
C THR A 85 10.43 10.68 1.99
N PHE A 86 9.30 10.02 2.25
CA PHE A 86 8.86 8.82 1.56
C PHE A 86 8.45 9.09 0.12
N ALA A 87 7.77 10.21 -0.16
CA ALA A 87 7.43 10.64 -1.52
C ALA A 87 8.68 10.82 -2.39
N VAL A 88 9.74 11.42 -1.82
CA VAL A 88 11.05 11.58 -2.49
C VAL A 88 11.82 10.26 -2.57
N SER A 89 11.76 9.44 -1.52
CA SER A 89 12.45 8.14 -1.47
C SER A 89 11.84 7.14 -2.45
N ARG A 90 10.54 7.22 -2.72
CA ARG A 90 9.84 6.39 -3.72
C ARG A 90 10.47 6.56 -5.10
N SER A 91 10.73 7.79 -5.54
CA SER A 91 11.44 8.05 -6.80
C SER A 91 12.84 7.47 -6.83
N HIS A 92 13.59 7.57 -5.71
CA HIS A 92 14.93 7.00 -5.61
C HIS A 92 14.94 5.46 -5.63
N LEU A 93 14.01 4.82 -4.92
CA LEU A 93 13.90 3.38 -4.86
C LEU A 93 13.44 2.79 -6.20
N PHE A 94 12.51 3.41 -6.92
CA PHE A 94 12.13 3.00 -8.27
C PHE A 94 13.27 3.13 -9.28
N SER A 95 14.06 4.21 -9.19
CA SER A 95 15.26 4.36 -10.02
C SER A 95 16.32 3.29 -9.71
N ARG A 96 16.42 2.86 -8.44
CA ARG A 96 17.42 1.87 -8.02
C ARG A 96 17.00 0.43 -8.29
N SER A 97 15.72 0.10 -8.14
CA SER A 97 15.21 -1.26 -8.39
C SER A 97 15.30 -1.64 -9.87
N ARG A 98 15.12 -0.68 -10.79
CA ARG A 98 15.28 -0.90 -12.24
C ARG A 98 16.70 -1.31 -12.64
N ASN A 99 17.69 -0.90 -11.84
CA ASN A 99 19.12 -1.23 -12.06
C ASN A 99 19.59 -2.45 -11.24
N ALA A 100 18.74 -3.01 -10.36
CA ALA A 100 19.10 -4.12 -9.49
C ALA A 100 18.80 -5.51 -10.08
N TRP A 101 18.12 -5.56 -11.24
CA TRP A 101 17.83 -6.80 -11.97
C TRP A 101 19.04 -7.35 -12.76
N GLY A 102 20.23 -6.74 -12.63
CA GLY A 102 21.48 -7.22 -13.19
C GLY A 102 22.12 -8.32 -12.33
N GLU A 103 22.59 -9.37 -13.00
CA GLU A 103 23.06 -10.65 -12.45
C GLU A 103 23.94 -10.60 -11.19
N GLY A 104 23.71 -11.60 -10.31
CA GLY A 104 24.74 -12.10 -9.40
C GLY A 104 24.80 -11.51 -7.99
N ARG A 105 23.76 -11.71 -7.16
CA ARG A 105 23.88 -11.98 -5.70
C ARG A 105 22.52 -12.20 -5.05
N ALA A 106 22.23 -13.42 -4.63
CA ALA A 106 21.07 -13.74 -3.77
C ALA A 106 20.98 -12.81 -2.53
N GLY A 107 22.13 -12.36 -1.99
CA GLY A 107 22.18 -11.40 -0.89
C GLY A 107 21.70 -9.98 -1.23
N ARG A 108 21.80 -9.53 -2.49
CA ARG A 108 21.25 -8.22 -2.90
C ARG A 108 19.72 -8.27 -3.00
N TRP A 109 19.20 -9.37 -3.55
CA TRP A 109 17.76 -9.62 -3.64
C TRP A 109 17.09 -9.67 -2.25
N LEU A 110 17.66 -10.43 -1.31
CA LEU A 110 17.11 -10.51 0.05
C LEU A 110 17.18 -9.15 0.76
N ARG A 111 18.29 -8.42 0.60
CA ARG A 111 18.44 -7.07 1.14
C ARG A 111 17.41 -6.11 0.58
N GLU A 112 17.14 -6.14 -0.72
CA GLU A 112 16.11 -5.30 -1.35
C GLU A 112 14.71 -5.67 -0.87
N ARG A 113 14.40 -6.97 -0.73
CA ARG A 113 13.12 -7.42 -0.17
C ARG A 113 12.93 -6.96 1.28
N LEU A 114 13.99 -7.03 2.09
CA LEU A 114 13.98 -6.56 3.47
C LEU A 114 13.81 -5.04 3.55
N ILE A 115 14.55 -4.29 2.74
CA ILE A 115 14.42 -2.82 2.65
C ILE A 115 12.99 -2.43 2.27
N CYS A 116 12.40 -3.08 1.26
CA CYS A 116 11.02 -2.82 0.87
C CYS A 116 10.03 -3.11 2.00
N ARG A 117 10.21 -4.19 2.77
CA ARG A 117 9.34 -4.49 3.92
C ARG A 117 9.47 -3.44 5.02
N ILE A 118 10.70 -3.14 5.46
CA ILE A 118 10.96 -2.14 6.50
C ILE A 118 10.40 -0.78 6.08
N TYR A 119 10.60 -0.40 4.82
CA TYR A 119 10.07 0.82 4.22
C TYR A 119 8.54 0.92 4.34
N THR A 120 7.82 -0.15 3.95
CA THR A 120 6.36 -0.18 4.08
C THR A 120 5.91 -0.14 5.54
N TYR A 121 6.62 -0.80 6.46
CA TYR A 121 6.31 -0.74 7.89
C TYR A 121 6.50 0.67 8.47
N VAL A 122 7.60 1.34 8.15
CA VAL A 122 7.86 2.72 8.62
C VAL A 122 6.80 3.68 8.08
N PHE A 123 6.40 3.51 6.82
CA PHE A 123 5.34 4.31 6.22
C PHE A 123 3.97 4.08 6.88
N LEU A 124 3.64 2.83 7.19
CA LEU A 124 2.43 2.50 7.94
C LEU A 124 2.41 3.22 9.29
N ILE A 125 3.50 3.15 10.06
CA ILE A 125 3.62 3.82 11.36
C ILE A 125 3.51 5.33 11.20
N SER A 126 4.18 5.92 10.21
CA SER A 126 4.09 7.34 9.88
C SER A 126 2.65 7.78 9.59
N CYS A 127 1.90 6.99 8.83
CA CYS A 127 0.49 7.24 8.54
C CYS A 127 -0.36 7.23 9.82
N ILE A 128 -0.15 6.24 10.69
CA ILE A 128 -0.84 6.12 11.98
C ILE A 128 -0.54 7.35 12.87
N MET A 129 0.74 7.77 12.94
CA MET A 129 1.16 8.95 13.71
C MET A 129 0.56 10.24 13.18
N HIS A 130 0.54 10.42 11.85
CA HIS A 130 -0.06 11.59 11.21
C HIS A 130 -1.55 11.69 11.52
N TRP A 131 -2.30 10.60 11.35
CA TRP A 131 -3.74 10.60 11.62
C TRP A 131 -4.04 10.81 13.11
N ARG A 132 -3.33 10.11 14.01
CA ARG A 132 -3.52 10.26 15.47
C ARG A 132 -3.13 11.64 16.00
N GLY A 133 -2.04 12.22 15.46
CA GLY A 133 -1.65 13.59 15.74
C GLY A 133 -2.66 14.60 15.24
N GLY A 134 -3.23 14.36 14.06
CA GLY A 134 -4.32 15.16 13.48
C GLY A 134 -5.56 15.18 14.37
N TRP A 135 -6.02 14.01 14.83
CA TRP A 135 -7.13 13.93 15.78
C TRP A 135 -6.83 14.63 17.10
N GLY A 136 -5.63 14.45 17.65
CA GLY A 136 -5.23 15.11 18.89
C GLY A 136 -5.19 16.64 18.76
N LEU A 137 -4.74 17.15 17.61
CA LEU A 137 -4.74 18.58 17.33
C LEU A 137 -6.16 19.11 17.09
N PHE A 138 -7.00 18.35 16.39
CA PHE A 138 -8.39 18.68 16.18
C PHE A 138 -9.16 18.76 17.50
N ASP A 139 -8.99 17.77 18.38
CA ASP A 139 -9.62 17.78 19.71
C ASP A 139 -9.13 18.97 20.55
N ALA A 140 -7.83 19.27 20.53
CA ALA A 140 -7.29 20.46 21.18
C ALA A 140 -7.86 21.77 20.60
N ALA A 141 -8.05 21.86 19.29
CA ALA A 141 -8.66 23.01 18.63
C ALA A 141 -10.15 23.15 18.98
N VAL A 142 -10.91 22.05 18.97
CA VAL A 142 -12.32 22.02 19.38
C VAL A 142 -12.46 22.46 20.83
N ASN A 143 -11.60 21.96 21.73
CA ASN A 143 -11.59 22.38 23.14
C ASN A 143 -11.26 23.87 23.33
N ALA A 144 -10.46 24.46 22.43
CA ALA A 144 -10.15 25.87 22.45
C ALA A 144 -11.28 26.76 21.89
N ILE A 145 -12.03 26.27 20.89
CA ILE A 145 -13.12 27.00 20.22
C ILE A 145 -14.42 26.93 21.03
N THR A 146 -14.72 25.77 21.59
CA THR A 146 -15.93 25.52 22.39
C THR A 146 -15.50 25.09 23.79
N PRO A 147 -15.12 26.02 24.68
CA PRO A 147 -14.84 25.71 26.08
C PRO A 147 -16.18 25.49 26.80
N ASP A 148 -16.87 24.39 26.50
CA ASP A 148 -18.13 24.06 27.15
C ASP A 148 -17.83 23.44 28.51
N VAL A 149 -18.11 24.20 29.58
CA VAL A 149 -17.80 23.85 30.97
C VAL A 149 -18.97 23.09 31.63
N GLU A 150 -20.10 22.92 30.92
CA GLU A 150 -21.37 22.49 31.52
C GLU A 150 -21.94 21.14 31.01
N ASP A 151 -21.26 20.40 30.13
CA ASP A 151 -21.74 19.07 29.68
C ASP A 151 -21.13 17.90 30.49
N PRO A 152 -21.91 17.21 31.35
CA PRO A 152 -21.43 16.09 32.15
C PRO A 152 -21.28 14.76 31.37
N HIS A 153 -21.57 14.72 30.06
CA HIS A 153 -21.64 13.47 29.28
C HIS A 153 -20.55 13.28 28.22
N ARG A 154 -19.52 14.12 28.16
CA ARG A 154 -18.37 13.95 27.25
C ARG A 154 -17.29 13.02 27.79
#